data_AF-A0A4U8UQI0-F1
#
_entry.id   AF-A0A4U8UQI0-F1
#
_cell.length_a   1.000
_cell.length_b   1.000
_cell.length_c   1.000
_cell.angle_alpha   90.00
_cell.angle_beta   90.00
_cell.angle_gamma   90.00
#
_symmetry.space_group_name_H-M   'P 1'
#
loop_
_entity.id
_entity.type
_entity.pdbx_description
1 polymer ?
#
loop_
_entity_poly.entity_id
_entity_poly.type
_entity_poly.pdbx_seq_one_letter_code
_entity_poly.pdbx_strand_id
1 'polypeptide(L)'
;MIRNYVNSKSLHEDLFLKAVRLFLRRYQHQSVEAKDFWKVFQEVTGEDIGALFSGWFTKPGFPLITVQQNRLVQERFLSGWNKHESTTPWKIPVEICQLTRKSHPVMNCTEKMTINDKSTILTNHEFSMLNPELAVYYIIKYEDEDHFQKVLESSHEFSEVGRYYFLRDVEFLVRHSHYYMDRLLTAIDKFRNDRSYLVQQMVMEMEHYSRVMKEGGYPEIARFAGLNEHGFLKR
;
A
#
# COMPACT_ATOMS: atom_id res chain seq x y z
N MET A 1 4.42 2.48 -9.50
CA MET A 1 4.54 1.07 -9.09
C MET A 1 5.88 0.50 -9.59
N ILE A 2 6.01 0.05 -10.84
CA ILE A 2 7.16 -0.78 -11.25
C ILE A 2 8.53 -0.08 -11.22
N ARG A 3 8.59 1.25 -11.44
CA ARG A 3 9.86 2.00 -11.46
C ARG A 3 10.67 1.84 -10.18
N ASN A 4 10.04 2.05 -9.02
CA ASN A 4 10.72 1.96 -7.72
C ASN A 4 11.20 0.53 -7.46
N TYR A 5 10.37 -0.48 -7.74
CA TYR A 5 10.77 -1.88 -7.66
C TYR A 5 11.99 -2.20 -8.54
N VAL A 6 11.93 -1.84 -9.83
CA VAL A 6 12.99 -2.12 -10.81
C VAL A 6 14.28 -1.40 -10.45
N ASN A 7 14.21 -0.12 -10.06
CA ASN A 7 15.41 0.64 -9.70
C ASN A 7 15.99 0.22 -8.34
N SER A 8 15.21 -0.42 -7.47
CA SER A 8 15.74 -1.01 -6.23
C SER A 8 16.74 -2.17 -6.47
N LYS A 9 16.87 -2.64 -7.71
CA LYS A 9 17.80 -3.71 -8.13
C LYS A 9 19.17 -3.19 -8.57
N SER A 10 19.34 -1.88 -8.78
CA SER A 10 20.62 -1.28 -9.17
C SER A 10 20.85 0.04 -8.45
N LEU A 11 22.02 0.19 -7.83
CA LEU A 11 22.41 1.43 -7.14
C LEU A 11 22.93 2.51 -8.10
N HIS A 12 23.32 2.13 -9.31
CA HIS A 12 24.06 2.99 -10.23
C HIS A 12 23.34 3.29 -11.55
N GLU A 13 22.36 2.47 -11.93
CA GLU A 13 21.62 2.62 -13.19
C GLU A 13 20.12 2.72 -12.95
N ASP A 14 19.45 3.67 -13.61
CA ASP A 14 17.98 3.69 -13.73
C ASP A 14 17.56 2.61 -14.74
N LEU A 15 17.44 1.37 -14.26
CA LEU A 15 17.07 0.21 -15.05
C LEU A 15 15.70 0.37 -15.71
N PHE A 16 14.77 1.08 -15.07
CA PHE A 16 13.47 1.38 -15.65
C PHE A 16 13.62 2.24 -16.92
N LEU A 17 14.34 3.35 -16.84
CA LEU A 17 14.58 4.21 -18.00
C LEU A 17 15.42 3.52 -19.07
N LYS A 18 16.39 2.69 -18.68
CA LYS A 18 17.17 1.86 -19.61
C LYS A 18 16.26 0.93 -20.42
N ALA A 19 15.34 0.22 -19.75
CA ALA A 19 14.37 -0.66 -20.39
C ALA A 19 13.39 0.12 -21.30
N VAL A 20 12.84 1.24 -20.83
CA VAL A 20 11.94 2.08 -21.64
C VAL A 20 12.64 2.60 -22.90
N ARG A 21 13.89 3.09 -22.80
CA ARG A 21 14.66 3.58 -23.95
C ARG A 21 14.94 2.46 -24.95
N LEU A 22 15.30 1.27 -24.47
CA LEU A 22 15.54 0.11 -25.32
C LEU A 22 14.26 -0.32 -26.05
N PHE A 23 13.13 -0.37 -25.32
CA PHE A 23 11.83 -0.72 -25.87
C PHE A 23 11.41 0.24 -27.00
N LEU A 24 11.47 1.55 -26.73
CA LEU A 24 11.08 2.57 -27.71
C LEU A 24 11.95 2.54 -28.97
N ARG A 25 13.27 2.30 -28.84
CA ARG A 25 14.17 2.17 -30.00
C ARG A 25 13.90 0.90 -30.79
N ARG A 26 13.68 -0.22 -30.12
CA ARG A 26 13.51 -1.54 -30.76
C ARG A 26 12.21 -1.62 -31.57
N TYR A 27 11.14 -1.05 -31.04
CA TYR A 27 9.81 -1.14 -31.63
C TYR A 27 9.37 0.17 -32.28
N GLN A 28 10.32 1.05 -32.61
CA GLN A 28 10.03 2.31 -33.29
C GLN A 28 9.30 2.03 -34.61
N HIS A 29 8.19 2.74 -34.84
CA HIS A 29 7.34 2.59 -36.03
C HIS A 29 6.66 1.22 -36.21
N GLN A 30 6.56 0.41 -35.14
CA GLN A 30 5.89 -0.89 -35.14
C GLN A 30 4.69 -0.92 -34.19
N SER A 31 3.77 -1.84 -34.42
CA SER A 31 2.73 -2.20 -33.46
C SER A 31 3.28 -3.20 -32.44
N VAL A 32 2.88 -3.08 -31.18
CA VAL A 32 3.41 -3.86 -30.05
C VAL A 32 2.30 -4.38 -29.15
N GLU A 33 2.56 -5.50 -28.48
CA GLU A 33 1.72 -6.02 -27.41
C GLU A 33 2.39 -5.85 -26.04
N ALA A 34 1.63 -6.01 -24.96
CA ALA A 34 2.18 -5.91 -23.60
C ALA A 34 3.34 -6.90 -23.35
N LYS A 35 3.32 -8.08 -23.98
CA LYS A 35 4.39 -9.07 -23.87
C LYS A 35 5.74 -8.57 -24.41
N ASP A 36 5.71 -7.72 -25.45
CA ASP A 36 6.92 -7.13 -26.04
C ASP A 36 7.59 -6.17 -25.05
N PHE A 37 6.78 -5.39 -24.34
CA PHE A 37 7.25 -4.51 -23.27
C PHE A 37 7.91 -5.30 -22.14
N TRP A 38 7.23 -6.34 -21.63
CA TRP A 38 7.78 -7.16 -20.54
C TRP A 38 9.04 -7.94 -20.92
N LYS A 39 9.13 -8.39 -22.17
CA LYS A 39 10.34 -9.06 -22.68
C LYS A 39 11.57 -8.14 -22.63
N VAL A 40 11.41 -6.85 -22.98
CA VAL A 40 12.50 -5.87 -22.86
C VAL A 40 12.88 -5.62 -21.40
N PHE A 41 11.89 -5.53 -20.50
CA PHE A 41 12.17 -5.40 -19.07
C PHE A 41 12.91 -6.61 -18.51
N GLN A 42 12.54 -7.82 -18.91
CA GLN A 42 13.24 -9.05 -18.51
C GLN A 42 14.67 -9.09 -19.05
N GLU A 43 14.91 -8.63 -20.29
CA GLU A 43 16.26 -8.52 -20.85
C GLU A 43 17.15 -7.55 -20.06
N VAL A 44 16.61 -6.43 -19.60
CA VAL A 44 17.38 -5.42 -18.86
C VAL A 44 17.57 -5.76 -17.39
N THR A 45 16.57 -6.38 -16.75
CA THR A 45 16.56 -6.64 -15.31
C THR A 45 16.96 -8.06 -14.94
N GLY A 46 16.92 -9.01 -15.89
CA GLY A 46 17.13 -10.43 -15.64
C GLY A 46 15.96 -11.14 -14.95
N GLU A 47 14.87 -10.43 -14.64
CA GLU A 47 13.72 -10.93 -13.89
C GLU A 47 12.44 -10.81 -14.73
N ASP A 48 11.53 -11.79 -14.63
CA ASP A 48 10.23 -11.72 -15.30
C ASP A 48 9.27 -10.79 -14.53
N ILE A 49 9.50 -9.47 -14.70
CA ILE A 49 8.68 -8.41 -14.10
C ILE A 49 7.21 -8.53 -14.55
N GLY A 50 6.97 -8.95 -15.80
CA GLY A 50 5.63 -9.12 -16.34
C GLY A 50 4.85 -10.19 -15.60
N ALA A 51 5.46 -11.35 -15.35
CA ALA A 51 4.84 -12.41 -14.57
C ALA A 51 4.63 -12.01 -13.10
N LEU A 52 5.59 -11.29 -12.51
CA LEU A 52 5.51 -10.81 -11.12
C LEU A 52 4.35 -9.83 -10.90
N PHE A 53 4.18 -8.86 -11.80
CA PHE A 53 3.12 -7.84 -11.68
C PHE A 53 1.83 -8.21 -12.43
N SER A 54 1.76 -9.38 -13.08
CA SER A 54 0.62 -9.83 -13.90
C SER A 54 -0.75 -9.68 -13.23
N GLY A 55 -0.82 -9.93 -11.92
CA GLY A 55 -2.06 -9.80 -11.14
C GLY A 55 -2.61 -8.37 -11.13
N TRP A 56 -1.77 -7.35 -11.26
CA TRP A 56 -2.19 -5.93 -11.31
C TRP A 56 -2.84 -5.52 -12.62
N PHE A 57 -2.59 -6.29 -13.69
CA PHE A 57 -3.11 -6.01 -15.02
C PHE A 57 -4.27 -6.89 -15.41
N THR A 58 -4.37 -8.08 -14.81
CA THR A 58 -5.33 -9.11 -15.21
C THR A 58 -6.47 -9.31 -14.22
N LYS A 59 -6.34 -8.82 -12.97
CA LYS A 59 -7.36 -9.00 -11.93
C LYS A 59 -8.02 -7.66 -11.60
N PRO A 60 -9.35 -7.62 -11.43
CA PRO A 60 -10.02 -6.45 -10.89
C PRO A 60 -9.74 -6.34 -9.39
N GLY A 61 -9.58 -5.10 -8.92
CA GLY A 61 -9.28 -4.78 -7.52
C GLY A 61 -7.79 -4.76 -7.20
N PHE A 62 -7.48 -4.69 -5.91
CA PHE A 62 -6.10 -4.61 -5.42
C PHE A 62 -5.92 -5.47 -4.16
N PRO A 63 -4.74 -6.04 -3.86
CA PRO A 63 -4.48 -6.69 -2.59
C PRO A 63 -4.55 -5.72 -1.43
N LEU A 64 -5.27 -6.19 -0.41
CA LEU A 64 -5.18 -5.75 0.95
C LEU A 64 -4.26 -6.73 1.69
N ILE A 65 -3.22 -6.20 2.33
CA ILE A 65 -2.33 -6.95 3.20
C ILE A 65 -2.68 -6.62 4.63
N THR A 66 -3.29 -7.59 5.32
CA THR A 66 -3.58 -7.51 6.74
C THR A 66 -2.39 -8.06 7.54
N VAL A 67 -1.81 -7.20 8.36
CA VAL A 67 -0.73 -7.51 9.28
C VAL A 67 -1.30 -7.94 10.62
N GLN A 68 -1.03 -9.18 11.01
CA GLN A 68 -1.49 -9.79 12.25
C GLN A 68 -0.26 -10.29 13.02
N GLN A 69 0.33 -9.43 13.85
CA GLN A 69 1.59 -9.70 14.53
C GLN A 69 2.70 -10.06 13.51
N ASN A 70 3.10 -11.33 13.42
CA ASN A 70 4.08 -11.82 12.46
C ASN A 70 3.46 -12.49 11.23
N ARG A 71 2.14 -12.46 11.06
CA ARG A 71 1.46 -13.06 9.92
C ARG A 71 0.95 -12.00 8.97
N LEU A 72 1.27 -12.16 7.69
CA LEU A 72 0.74 -11.35 6.60
C LEU A 72 -0.36 -12.14 5.89
N VAL A 73 -1.58 -11.60 5.87
CA VAL A 73 -2.72 -12.20 5.18
C VAL A 73 -3.09 -11.31 4.01
N GLN A 74 -3.08 -11.85 2.79
CA GLN A 74 -3.53 -11.11 1.62
C GLN A 74 -4.95 -11.50 1.23
N GLU A 75 -5.74 -10.50 0.90
CA GLU A 75 -7.07 -10.68 0.31
C GLU A 75 -7.32 -9.67 -0.80
N ARG A 76 -8.31 -9.95 -1.65
CA ARG A 76 -8.73 -8.99 -2.67
C ARG A 76 -9.58 -7.89 -2.04
N PHE A 77 -9.17 -6.65 -2.24
CA PHE A 77 -9.97 -5.47 -1.99
C PHE A 77 -10.75 -5.03 -3.24
N LEU A 78 -12.05 -4.75 -3.06
CA LEU A 78 -12.94 -4.13 -4.04
C LEU A 78 -13.72 -3.01 -3.35
N SER A 79 -13.76 -1.81 -3.92
CA SER A 79 -14.51 -0.67 -3.38
C SER A 79 -16.03 -0.78 -3.59
N GLY A 80 -16.55 -1.95 -3.97
CA GLY A 80 -17.96 -2.16 -4.31
C GLY A 80 -18.54 -3.45 -3.71
N TRP A 81 -19.85 -3.62 -3.86
CA TRP A 81 -20.65 -4.65 -3.18
C TRP A 81 -20.44 -6.09 -3.68
N ASN A 82 -19.79 -6.28 -4.83
CA ASN A 82 -19.56 -7.60 -5.41
C ASN A 82 -18.32 -8.28 -4.81
N LYS A 83 -18.50 -8.85 -3.61
CA LYS A 83 -17.54 -9.73 -2.94
C LYS A 83 -17.53 -11.15 -3.54
N HIS A 84 -17.40 -11.28 -4.86
CA HIS A 84 -17.00 -12.59 -5.39
C HIS A 84 -15.61 -12.91 -4.82
N GLU A 85 -15.38 -14.13 -4.35
CA GLU A 85 -14.05 -14.52 -3.86
C GLU A 85 -13.07 -14.55 -5.04
N SER A 86 -11.95 -13.83 -4.92
CA SER A 86 -10.82 -14.08 -5.83
C SER A 86 -10.10 -15.33 -5.32
N THR A 87 -9.96 -16.34 -6.18
CA THR A 87 -9.32 -17.60 -5.81
C THR A 87 -7.80 -17.53 -5.89
N THR A 88 -7.22 -16.62 -6.69
CA THR A 88 -5.77 -16.57 -6.89
C THR A 88 -5.14 -15.34 -6.21
N PRO A 89 -4.26 -15.52 -5.20
CA PRO A 89 -3.48 -14.44 -4.60
C PRO A 89 -2.59 -13.71 -5.61
N TRP A 90 -2.21 -12.46 -5.31
CA TRP A 90 -1.19 -11.73 -6.06
C TRP A 90 0.20 -12.22 -5.65
N LYS A 91 1.14 -12.10 -6.58
CA LYS A 91 2.57 -12.15 -6.26
C LYS A 91 2.99 -10.74 -5.86
N ILE A 92 3.25 -10.52 -4.58
CA ILE A 92 3.46 -9.18 -4.03
C ILE A 92 4.91 -9.10 -3.54
N PRO A 93 5.77 -8.32 -4.19
CA PRO A 93 7.04 -7.93 -3.62
C PRO A 93 6.79 -7.03 -2.41
N VAL A 94 7.30 -7.46 -1.26
CA VAL A 94 7.20 -6.74 0.00
C VAL A 94 8.59 -6.39 0.47
N GLU A 95 8.74 -5.14 0.88
CA GLU A 95 9.91 -4.63 1.58
C GLU A 95 9.51 -4.45 3.04
N ILE A 96 10.23 -5.11 3.94
CA ILE A 96 9.98 -5.11 5.38
C ILE A 96 11.01 -4.21 6.02
N CYS A 97 10.54 -3.25 6.81
CA CYS A 97 11.37 -2.26 7.44
C CYS A 97 11.32 -2.36 8.96
N GLN A 98 12.49 -2.36 9.57
CA GLN A 98 12.66 -2.43 11.00
C GLN A 98 13.27 -1.13 11.52
N LEU A 99 12.68 -0.60 12.59
CA LEU A 99 13.28 0.52 13.30
C LEU A 99 14.45 0.01 14.15
N THR A 100 15.67 0.36 13.77
CA THR A 100 16.84 0.02 14.58
C THR A 100 17.03 1.07 15.69
N ARG A 101 16.87 0.66 16.96
CA ARG A 101 17.02 1.53 18.15
C ARG A 101 18.50 1.76 18.53
N LYS A 102 19.38 2.10 17.58
CA LYS A 102 20.73 2.57 17.92
C LYS A 102 20.68 4.06 18.29
N SER A 103 21.83 4.66 18.64
CA SER A 103 21.94 6.07 19.08
C SER A 103 21.31 7.08 18.11
N HIS A 104 21.11 6.70 16.86
CA HIS A 104 20.27 7.39 15.89
C HIS A 104 19.27 6.36 15.33
N PRO A 105 17.95 6.52 15.58
CA PRO A 105 16.96 5.68 14.93
C PRO A 105 17.10 5.84 13.41
N VAL A 106 17.17 4.71 12.72
CA VAL A 106 17.16 4.65 11.25
C VAL A 106 16.25 3.52 10.84
N MET A 107 15.36 3.80 9.88
CA MET A 107 14.53 2.80 9.23
C MET A 107 15.40 1.90 8.35
N ASN A 108 15.52 0.63 8.70
CA ASN A 108 16.28 -0.34 7.93
C ASN A 108 15.35 -1.22 7.10
N CYS A 109 15.35 -1.03 5.78
CA CYS A 109 14.48 -1.70 4.81
C CYS A 109 15.24 -2.74 3.98
N THR A 110 15.98 -3.64 4.63
CA THR A 110 16.84 -4.61 3.93
C THR A 110 16.13 -5.90 3.57
N GLU A 111 15.07 -6.26 4.27
CA GLU A 111 14.38 -7.53 4.04
C GLU A 111 13.38 -7.38 2.90
N LYS A 112 13.59 -8.15 1.83
CA LYS A 112 12.72 -8.21 0.66
C LYS A 112 12.24 -9.63 0.45
N MET A 113 10.95 -9.80 0.23
CA MET A 113 10.35 -11.10 -0.06
C MET A 113 9.21 -10.97 -1.06
N THR A 114 8.77 -12.10 -1.61
CA THR A 114 7.58 -12.15 -2.45
C THR A 114 6.51 -13.01 -1.78
N ILE A 115 5.38 -12.39 -1.47
CA ILE A 115 4.21 -13.09 -0.93
C ILE A 115 3.40 -13.62 -2.10
N ASN A 116 3.20 -14.94 -2.14
CA ASN A 116 2.42 -15.62 -3.18
C ASN A 116 1.19 -16.32 -2.62
N ASP A 117 1.16 -16.62 -1.33
CA ASP A 117 0.08 -17.34 -0.67
C ASP A 117 -0.90 -16.37 0.01
N LYS A 118 -2.11 -16.86 0.32
CA LYS A 118 -3.10 -16.09 1.09
C LYS A 118 -2.59 -15.68 2.47
N SER A 119 -1.68 -16.46 3.05
CA SER A 119 -1.11 -16.20 4.37
C SER A 119 0.36 -16.58 4.37
N THR A 120 1.20 -15.72 4.96
CA THR A 120 2.64 -15.96 5.11
C THR A 120 3.08 -15.56 6.51
N ILE A 121 3.86 -16.42 7.16
CA ILE A 121 4.40 -16.16 8.50
C ILE A 121 5.81 -15.60 8.35
N LEU A 122 6.05 -14.46 8.99
CA LEU A 122 7.34 -13.82 9.09
C LEU A 122 8.14 -14.45 10.23
N THR A 123 9.40 -14.76 9.95
CA THR A 123 10.34 -15.35 10.92
C THR A 123 10.89 -14.30 11.88
N ASN A 124 10.81 -13.01 11.55
CA ASN A 124 11.24 -11.90 12.40
C ASN A 124 10.02 -11.09 12.88
N HIS A 125 9.84 -11.00 14.20
CA HIS A 125 8.63 -10.46 14.82
C HIS A 125 8.66 -8.93 15.00
N GLU A 126 9.80 -8.28 14.77
CA GLU A 126 9.99 -6.86 15.07
C GLU A 126 10.14 -6.01 13.81
N PHE A 127 9.07 -5.83 13.03
CA PHE A 127 9.08 -4.82 11.96
C PHE A 127 8.15 -3.66 12.28
N SER A 128 8.57 -2.48 11.86
CA SER A 128 7.90 -1.21 12.13
C SER A 128 6.98 -0.81 10.99
N MET A 129 7.29 -1.17 9.74
CA MET A 129 6.47 -0.84 8.58
C MET A 129 6.69 -1.81 7.42
N LEU A 130 5.67 -1.92 6.54
CA LEU A 130 5.80 -2.57 5.23
C LEU A 130 5.80 -1.49 4.15
N ASN A 131 6.70 -1.62 3.17
CA ASN A 131 6.69 -0.83 1.92
C ASN A 131 6.58 0.69 2.11
N PRO A 132 7.49 1.30 2.90
CA PRO A 132 7.45 2.72 3.23
C PRO A 132 7.58 3.65 2.02
N GLU A 133 8.27 3.22 0.96
CA GLU A 133 8.49 4.04 -0.24
C GLU A 133 7.49 3.76 -1.37
N LEU A 134 6.44 2.99 -1.08
CA LEU A 134 5.47 2.48 -2.06
C LEU A 134 6.15 1.96 -3.33
N ALA A 135 7.10 1.04 -3.17
CA ALA A 135 7.73 0.36 -4.30
C ALA A 135 6.68 -0.41 -5.12
N VAL A 136 5.68 -0.99 -4.44
CA VAL A 136 4.54 -1.66 -5.05
C VAL A 136 3.25 -1.11 -4.43
N TYR A 137 2.17 -1.04 -5.21
CA TYR A 137 0.90 -0.56 -4.68
C TYR A 137 0.18 -1.73 -4.03
N TYR A 138 -0.24 -1.58 -2.78
CA TYR A 138 -1.23 -2.42 -2.10
C TYR A 138 -1.68 -1.64 -0.87
N ILE A 139 -2.79 -2.06 -0.27
CA ILE A 139 -3.31 -1.43 0.95
C ILE A 139 -2.78 -2.21 2.13
N ILE A 140 -2.28 -1.52 3.17
CA ILE A 140 -1.78 -2.17 4.38
C ILE A 140 -2.74 -1.93 5.52
N LYS A 141 -3.24 -3.01 6.13
CA LYS A 141 -4.06 -2.97 7.35
C LYS A 141 -3.29 -3.60 8.49
N TYR A 142 -2.85 -2.80 9.45
CA TYR A 142 -2.43 -3.27 10.76
C TYR A 142 -3.66 -3.68 11.57
N GLU A 143 -3.86 -4.97 11.83
CA GLU A 143 -5.03 -5.47 12.56
C GLU A 143 -4.94 -5.07 14.04
N ASP A 144 -3.81 -5.40 14.64
CA ASP A 144 -3.50 -5.21 16.05
C ASP A 144 -3.27 -3.73 16.39
N GLU A 145 -3.90 -3.27 17.49
CA GLU A 145 -3.80 -1.86 17.92
C GLU A 145 -2.38 -1.52 18.38
N ASP A 146 -1.70 -2.40 19.10
CA ASP A 146 -0.33 -2.13 19.55
C ASP A 146 0.63 -2.01 18.36
N HIS A 147 0.43 -2.81 17.31
CA HIS A 147 1.20 -2.67 16.07
C HIS A 147 0.90 -1.37 15.34
N PHE A 148 -0.38 -1.00 15.22
CA PHE A 148 -0.79 0.27 14.63
C PHE A 148 -0.14 1.46 15.37
N GLN A 149 -0.19 1.47 16.70
CA GLN A 149 0.43 2.52 17.51
C GLN A 149 1.96 2.53 17.35
N LYS A 150 2.64 1.38 17.30
CA LYS A 150 4.09 1.32 17.04
C LYS A 150 4.47 1.91 15.67
N VAL A 151 3.68 1.63 14.63
CA VAL A 151 3.89 2.22 13.29
C VAL A 151 3.70 3.75 13.38
N LEU A 152 2.65 4.19 14.07
CA LEU A 152 2.34 5.60 14.24
C LEU A 152 3.43 6.34 15.03
N GLU A 153 3.97 5.75 16.09
CA GLU A 153 5.06 6.31 16.90
C GLU A 153 6.35 6.46 16.09
N SER A 154 6.68 5.44 15.29
CA SER A 154 7.87 5.41 14.43
C SER A 154 7.74 6.24 13.14
N SER A 155 6.58 6.84 12.88
CA SER A 155 6.30 7.55 11.63
C SER A 155 7.18 8.77 11.32
N HIS A 156 7.87 9.33 12.32
CA HIS A 156 8.84 10.41 12.12
C HIS A 156 10.06 9.98 11.29
N GLU A 157 10.34 8.67 11.25
CA GLU A 157 11.41 8.05 10.45
C GLU A 157 10.98 7.77 9.01
N PHE A 158 9.69 7.92 8.69
CA PHE A 158 9.19 7.64 7.35
C PHE A 158 9.50 8.82 6.44
N SER A 159 9.73 8.54 5.16
CA SER A 159 9.75 9.60 4.14
C SER A 159 8.41 10.33 4.06
N GLU A 160 8.41 11.50 3.43
CA GLU A 160 7.17 12.22 3.10
C GLU A 160 6.16 11.32 2.38
N VAL A 161 6.65 10.51 1.44
CA VAL A 161 5.83 9.57 0.65
C VAL A 161 5.27 8.47 1.54
N GLY A 162 6.07 7.92 2.46
CA GLY A 162 5.62 6.89 3.39
C GLY A 162 4.55 7.38 4.37
N ARG A 163 4.72 8.59 4.93
CA ARG A 163 3.71 9.21 5.80
C ARG A 163 2.40 9.46 5.06
N TYR A 164 2.47 10.00 3.84
CA TYR A 164 1.30 10.19 3.00
C TYR A 164 0.55 8.88 2.73
N TYR A 165 1.26 7.81 2.33
CA TYR A 165 0.61 6.55 2.02
C TYR A 165 0.05 5.82 3.24
N PHE A 166 0.71 5.96 4.41
CA PHE A 166 0.14 5.49 5.66
C PHE A 166 -1.20 6.19 5.95
N LEU A 167 -1.25 7.52 5.86
CA LEU A 167 -2.49 8.29 6.06
C LEU A 167 -3.57 7.92 5.04
N ARG A 168 -3.20 7.79 3.76
CA ARG A 168 -4.10 7.32 2.70
C ARG A 168 -4.71 5.96 3.04
N ASP A 169 -3.92 5.00 3.48
CA ASP A 169 -4.43 3.67 3.82
C ASP A 169 -5.34 3.71 5.04
N VAL A 170 -5.00 4.48 6.08
CA VAL A 170 -5.89 4.68 7.24
C VAL A 170 -7.23 5.26 6.80
N GLU A 171 -7.22 6.32 6.02
CA GLU A 171 -8.42 6.98 5.51
C GLU A 171 -9.27 6.03 4.66
N PHE A 172 -8.62 5.34 3.73
CA PHE A 172 -9.28 4.42 2.82
C PHE A 172 -9.90 3.23 3.56
N LEU A 173 -9.21 2.68 4.56
CA LEU A 173 -9.71 1.60 5.40
C LEU A 173 -10.89 2.05 6.27
N VAL A 174 -10.90 3.29 6.76
CA VAL A 174 -12.05 3.84 7.50
C VAL A 174 -13.26 4.02 6.58
N ARG A 175 -13.08 4.58 5.38
CA ARG A 175 -14.17 4.77 4.41
C ARG A 175 -14.89 3.49 4.02
N HIS A 176 -14.20 2.36 4.08
CA HIS A 176 -14.72 1.05 3.70
C HIS A 176 -14.98 0.15 4.91
N SER A 177 -15.06 0.71 6.12
CA SER A 177 -15.42 0.01 7.36
C SER A 177 -14.45 -1.13 7.75
N HIS A 178 -13.19 -1.05 7.32
CA HIS A 178 -12.11 -1.92 7.79
C HIS A 178 -11.41 -1.37 9.03
N TYR A 179 -11.45 -0.05 9.23
CA TYR A 179 -11.04 0.64 10.46
C TYR A 179 -12.19 1.49 11.01
N TYR A 180 -12.13 1.77 12.31
CA TYR A 180 -13.03 2.69 12.98
C TYR A 180 -12.51 4.13 12.87
N MET A 181 -13.41 5.10 13.07
CA MET A 181 -13.11 6.54 12.97
C MET A 181 -12.07 7.02 13.98
N ASP A 182 -11.91 6.34 15.11
CA ASP A 182 -10.91 6.63 16.13
C ASP A 182 -9.48 6.56 15.57
N ARG A 183 -9.14 5.53 14.77
CA ARG A 183 -7.82 5.42 14.14
C ARG A 183 -7.55 6.57 13.17
N LEU A 184 -8.56 7.03 12.43
CA LEU A 184 -8.46 8.22 11.57
C LEU A 184 -8.21 9.49 12.38
N LEU A 185 -8.92 9.69 13.50
CA LEU A 185 -8.72 10.84 14.36
C LEU A 185 -7.34 10.84 15.05
N THR A 186 -6.89 9.67 15.52
CA THR A 186 -5.55 9.48 16.08
C THR A 186 -4.46 9.78 15.04
N ALA A 187 -4.63 9.33 13.80
CA ALA A 187 -3.72 9.63 12.71
C ALA A 187 -3.70 11.14 12.38
N ILE A 188 -4.86 11.78 12.25
CA ILE A 188 -4.93 13.25 12.05
C ILE A 188 -4.14 13.98 13.14
N ASP A 189 -4.35 13.63 14.41
CA ASP A 189 -3.68 14.32 15.51
C ASP A 189 -2.16 14.15 15.46
N LYS A 190 -1.69 12.94 15.16
CA LYS A 190 -0.26 12.63 15.03
C LYS A 190 0.42 13.49 13.97
N PHE A 191 -0.20 13.67 12.80
CA PHE A 191 0.40 14.36 11.65
C PHE A 191 -0.07 15.81 11.49
N ARG A 192 -0.86 16.34 12.43
CA ARG A 192 -1.42 17.71 12.38
C ARG A 192 -0.38 18.78 12.08
N ASN A 193 0.83 18.63 12.60
CA ASN A 193 1.92 19.60 12.47
C ASN A 193 3.04 19.15 11.51
N ASP A 194 2.80 18.16 10.65
CA ASP A 194 3.78 17.75 9.63
C ASP A 194 4.11 18.93 8.70
N ARG A 195 5.37 19.06 8.29
CA ARG A 195 5.82 20.17 7.44
C ARG A 195 5.69 19.89 5.94
N SER A 196 5.44 18.64 5.56
CA SER A 196 5.23 18.26 4.17
C SER A 196 3.89 18.80 3.67
N TYR A 197 3.91 19.44 2.51
CA TYR A 197 2.69 19.84 1.81
C TYR A 197 1.79 18.63 1.50
N LEU A 198 2.38 17.53 1.00
CA LEU A 198 1.64 16.32 0.63
C LEU A 198 0.93 15.70 1.84
N VAL A 199 1.62 15.61 2.98
CA VAL A 199 1.05 15.09 4.23
C VAL A 199 -0.04 16.03 4.75
N GLN A 200 0.20 17.34 4.75
CA GLN A 200 -0.80 18.33 5.18
C GLN A 200 -2.06 18.31 4.33
N GLN A 201 -1.93 18.14 3.00
CA GLN A 201 -3.07 17.98 2.11
C GLN A 201 -3.93 16.78 2.53
N MET A 202 -3.29 15.62 2.78
CA MET A 202 -4.01 14.41 3.23
C MET A 202 -4.69 14.61 4.59
N VAL A 203 -4.01 15.25 5.55
CA VAL A 203 -4.59 15.56 6.86
C VAL A 203 -5.83 16.45 6.72
N MET A 204 -5.79 17.49 5.88
CA MET A 204 -6.94 18.37 5.63
C MET A 204 -8.13 17.59 5.02
N GLU A 205 -7.87 16.69 4.07
CA GLU A 205 -8.90 15.83 3.47
C GLU A 205 -9.54 14.90 4.52
N MET A 206 -8.73 14.28 5.38
CA MET A 206 -9.19 13.43 6.49
C MET A 206 -9.99 14.23 7.53
N GLU A 207 -9.55 15.44 7.88
CA GLU A 207 -10.28 16.32 8.79
C GLU A 207 -11.65 16.68 8.23
N HIS A 208 -11.71 17.08 6.96
CA HIS A 208 -12.96 17.39 6.28
C HIS A 208 -13.91 16.20 6.31
N TYR A 209 -13.43 15.01 5.93
CA TYR A 209 -14.20 13.78 6.02
C TYR A 209 -14.73 13.53 7.44
N SER A 210 -13.88 13.71 8.47
CA SER A 210 -14.29 13.52 9.86
C SER A 210 -15.40 14.47 10.31
N ARG A 211 -15.39 15.74 9.84
CA ARG A 211 -16.41 16.74 10.15
C ARG A 211 -17.73 16.36 9.51
N VAL A 212 -17.72 16.03 8.21
CA VAL A 212 -18.92 15.60 7.46
C VAL A 212 -19.58 14.38 8.12
N MET A 213 -18.78 13.42 8.59
CA MET A 213 -19.32 12.24 9.27
C MET A 213 -19.88 12.55 10.67
N LYS A 214 -19.29 13.51 11.41
CA LYS A 214 -19.78 13.95 12.73
C LYS A 214 -21.04 14.80 12.67
N GLU A 215 -21.16 15.69 11.68
CA GLU A 215 -22.25 16.66 11.54
C GLU A 215 -23.56 16.09 10.97
N GLY A 216 -23.66 14.76 10.84
CA GLY A 216 -24.90 14.09 10.41
C GLY A 216 -24.91 13.62 8.96
N GLY A 217 -23.79 13.71 8.22
CA GLY A 217 -23.66 13.05 6.92
C GLY A 217 -23.73 11.53 7.01
N TYR A 218 -23.42 10.96 8.19
CA TYR A 218 -23.42 9.51 8.40
C TYR A 218 -24.81 8.86 8.26
N PRO A 219 -25.90 9.34 8.91
CA PRO A 219 -27.25 8.85 8.67
C PRO A 219 -27.68 8.86 7.19
N GLU A 220 -27.34 9.90 6.44
CA GLU A 220 -27.73 10.04 5.03
C GLU A 220 -26.89 9.17 4.10
N ILE A 221 -25.57 9.11 4.33
CA ILE A 221 -24.64 8.21 3.63
C ILE A 221 -24.96 6.75 3.94
N ALA A 222 -25.23 6.41 5.21
CA ALA A 222 -25.63 5.07 5.62
C ALA A 222 -26.98 4.67 5.01
N ARG A 223 -27.93 5.61 4.90
CA ARG A 223 -29.22 5.40 4.21
C ARG A 223 -29.05 5.20 2.70
N PHE A 224 -28.16 5.96 2.06
CA PHE A 224 -27.83 5.83 0.62
C PHE A 224 -27.04 4.55 0.31
N ALA A 225 -26.13 4.14 1.20
CA ALA A 225 -25.24 3.00 1.03
C ALA A 225 -25.74 1.69 1.68
N GLY A 226 -26.93 1.67 2.31
CA GLY A 226 -27.47 0.48 2.96
C GLY A 226 -26.70 0.02 4.22
N LEU A 227 -26.00 0.93 4.89
CA LEU A 227 -25.25 0.67 6.11
C LEU A 227 -26.13 0.90 7.36
N ASN A 228 -25.79 0.24 8.46
CA ASN A 228 -26.37 0.46 9.78
C ASN A 228 -25.70 1.64 10.49
N GLU A 229 -26.21 2.01 11.67
CA GLU A 229 -25.75 3.17 12.47
C GLU A 229 -24.27 3.07 12.94
N HIS A 230 -23.64 1.92 12.71
CA HIS A 230 -22.23 1.65 13.00
C HIS A 230 -21.38 1.40 11.74
N GLY A 231 -21.95 1.54 10.54
CA GLY A 231 -21.19 1.52 9.28
C GLY A 231 -21.00 0.14 8.69
N PHE A 232 -21.73 -0.84 9.19
CA PHE A 232 -21.77 -2.19 8.63
C PHE A 232 -22.99 -2.33 7.74
N LEU A 233 -22.90 -3.14 6.69
CA LEU A 233 -24.06 -3.52 5.87
C LEU A 233 -25.24 -4.00 6.75
N LYS A 234 -26.44 -3.46 6.50
CA LYS A 234 -27.66 -4.13 6.97
C LYS A 234 -27.72 -5.49 6.27
N ARG A 235 -27.60 -6.58 7.06
CA ARG A 235 -27.91 -7.93 6.58
C ARG A 235 -29.39 -8.06 6.28
#